data_AF-A0A7Y3UM90-F1
#
_entry.id   AF-A0A7Y3UM90-F1
#
_cell.length_a   1.000
_cell.length_b   1.000
_cell.length_c   1.000
_cell.angle_alpha   90.00
_cell.angle_beta   90.00
_cell.angle_gamma   90.00
#
_symmetry.space_group_name_H-M   'P 1'
#
loop_
_entity.id
_entity.type
_entity.pdbx_description
1 polymer ?
#
loop_
_entity_poly.entity_id
_entity_poly.type
_entity_poly.pdbx_seq_one_letter_code
_entity_poly.pdbx_strand_id
1 'polypeptide(L)'
;MKRFNFLCIMAIIAVSCFAVSQVSRAGEAEDLIGDPEKTIFFIFATGGIQGSFGTMETCVFCHGNGGKGTAEGRKMNVPDFTDAGWQSSRTDEQMIAHLESNDKGCTKCRGRISEAAIKKLVQIVRNFGTGS
;
A
#
# COMPACT_ATOMS: atom_id res chain seq x y z
N MET A 1 29.62 50.52 16.58
CA MET A 1 29.74 49.07 16.34
C MET A 1 29.05 48.31 17.46
N LYS A 2 27.76 47.98 17.32
CA LYS A 2 27.02 47.19 18.32
C LYS A 2 27.32 45.72 18.04
N ARG A 3 28.00 45.05 18.98
CA ARG A 3 28.19 43.59 18.98
C ARG A 3 26.81 42.95 19.10
N PHE A 4 26.18 42.67 17.96
CA PHE A 4 24.95 41.91 17.92
C PHE A 4 25.25 40.56 18.56
N ASN A 5 24.60 40.30 19.69
CA ASN A 5 24.94 39.20 20.60
C ASN A 5 24.71 37.86 19.89
N PHE A 6 25.80 37.26 19.39
CA PHE A 6 25.81 36.01 18.62
C PHE A 6 25.04 34.87 19.33
N LEU A 7 25.03 34.91 20.66
CA LEU A 7 24.26 34.01 21.52
C LEU A 7 22.73 34.09 21.29
N CYS A 8 22.19 35.28 21.03
CA CYS A 8 20.76 35.45 20.73
C CYS A 8 20.40 34.84 19.36
N ILE A 9 21.29 34.95 18.38
CA ILE A 9 21.05 34.39 17.04
C ILE A 9 21.08 32.86 17.09
N MET A 10 22.03 32.27 17.83
CA MET A 10 22.10 30.82 17.99
C MET A 10 20.90 30.25 18.77
N ALA A 11 20.40 30.97 19.77
CA ALA A 11 19.18 30.57 20.49
C ALA A 11 17.95 30.56 19.57
N ILE A 12 17.81 31.57 18.69
CA ILE A 12 16.71 31.66 17.73
C ILE A 12 16.77 30.52 16.70
N ILE A 13 17.97 30.19 16.21
CA ILE A 13 18.18 29.09 15.27
C ILE A 13 17.84 27.75 15.94
N ALA A 14 18.28 27.52 17.19
CA ALA A 14 18.01 26.28 17.91
C ALA A 14 16.50 26.04 18.19
N VAL A 15 15.77 27.09 18.60
CA VAL A 15 14.32 27.02 18.80
C VAL A 15 13.59 26.76 17.47
N SER A 16 14.07 27.36 16.38
CA SER A 16 13.52 27.12 15.04
C SER A 16 13.74 25.69 14.58
N CYS A 17 14.94 25.12 14.79
CA CYS A 17 15.22 23.71 14.47
C CYS A 17 14.40 22.74 15.34
N PHE A 18 14.16 23.06 16.61
CA PHE A 18 13.35 22.21 17.50
C PHE A 18 11.87 22.23 17.12
N ALA A 19 11.32 23.39 16.74
CA ALA A 19 9.94 23.50 16.25
C ALA A 19 9.73 22.73 14.93
N VAL A 20 10.70 22.77 14.01
CA VAL A 20 10.66 22.00 12.76
C VAL A 20 10.62 20.49 13.04
N SER A 21 11.33 20.00 14.06
CA SER A 21 11.31 18.59 14.46
C SER A 21 9.97 18.10 15.03
N GLN A 22 9.18 19.00 15.62
CA GLN A 22 7.84 18.67 16.13
C GLN A 22 6.78 18.77 15.02
N VAL A 23 6.94 19.71 14.08
CA VAL A 23 6.10 19.80 12.87
C VAL A 23 6.24 18.55 11.98
N SER A 24 7.44 18.00 11.85
CA SER A 24 7.63 16.74 11.10
C SER A 24 6.99 15.53 11.78
N ARG A 25 6.83 15.55 13.11
CA ARG A 25 6.16 14.50 13.88
C ARG A 25 4.63 14.63 13.89
N ALA A 26 4.10 15.85 13.79
CA ALA A 26 2.66 16.07 13.65
C ALA A 26 2.12 15.55 12.31
N GLY A 27 2.92 15.68 11.23
CA GLY A 27 2.57 15.10 9.92
C GLY A 27 2.35 13.58 9.93
N GLU A 28 2.97 12.85 10.87
CA GLU A 28 2.82 11.38 10.99
C GLU A 28 1.53 10.97 11.72
N ALA A 29 0.89 11.88 12.46
CA ALA A 29 -0.31 11.59 13.26
C ALA A 29 -1.63 11.95 12.53
N GLU A 30 -1.61 12.96 11.65
CA GLU A 30 -2.76 13.33 10.81
C GLU A 30 -2.99 12.37 9.62
N ASP A 31 -2.03 11.49 9.33
CA ASP A 31 -2.05 10.51 8.23
C ASP A 31 -3.07 9.36 8.39
N LEU A 32 -3.78 9.28 9.52
CA LEU A 32 -4.73 8.20 9.79
C LEU A 32 -6.19 8.54 9.47
N ILE A 33 -6.51 9.80 9.17
CA ILE A 33 -7.90 10.23 8.87
C ILE A 33 -8.06 10.82 7.46
N GLY A 34 -6.98 11.12 6.74
CA GLY A 34 -7.05 11.88 5.48
C GLY A 34 -6.23 11.38 4.30
N ASP A 35 -5.50 10.27 4.42
CA ASP A 35 -4.57 9.82 3.38
C ASP A 35 -5.01 8.45 2.78
N PRO A 36 -5.79 8.45 1.68
CA PRO A 36 -6.19 7.23 0.99
C PRO A 36 -5.03 6.45 0.36
N GLU A 37 -3.88 7.09 0.16
CA GLU A 37 -2.67 6.50 -0.40
C GLU A 37 -1.81 5.78 0.67
N LYS A 38 -2.08 5.99 1.97
CA LYS A 38 -1.49 5.21 3.08
C LYS A 38 -2.38 4.08 3.60
N THR A 39 -3.69 4.12 3.39
CA THR A 39 -4.53 2.93 3.60
C THR A 39 -4.36 1.96 2.44
N ILE A 40 -3.40 1.05 2.57
CA ILE A 40 -3.17 -0.10 1.67
C ILE A 40 -4.47 -0.83 1.27
N PHE A 41 -5.43 -0.89 2.19
CA PHE A 41 -6.77 -1.43 1.97
C PHE A 41 -7.63 -0.58 1.03
N PHE A 42 -7.56 0.75 1.14
CA PHE A 42 -8.25 1.67 0.24
C PHE A 42 -7.73 1.51 -1.19
N ILE A 43 -6.43 1.39 -1.37
CA ILE A 43 -5.83 1.17 -2.69
C ILE A 43 -6.30 -0.16 -3.31
N PHE A 44 -6.27 -1.25 -2.53
CA PHE A 44 -6.70 -2.57 -2.96
C PHE A 44 -8.22 -2.63 -3.26
N ALA A 45 -9.01 -1.82 -2.55
CA ALA A 45 -10.46 -1.79 -2.67
C ALA A 45 -10.97 -0.86 -3.80
N THR A 46 -10.30 0.28 -4.01
CA THR A 46 -10.78 1.34 -4.93
C THR A 46 -10.19 1.25 -6.32
N GLY A 47 -9.18 0.40 -6.53
CA GLY A 47 -8.50 0.29 -7.82
C GLY A 47 -7.58 1.47 -8.13
N GLY A 48 -7.22 2.27 -7.13
CA GLY A 48 -6.30 3.41 -7.29
C GLY A 48 -4.95 3.00 -7.90
N ILE A 49 -4.40 1.84 -7.53
CA ILE A 49 -3.17 1.29 -8.15
C ILE A 49 -3.39 0.87 -9.62
N GLN A 50 -4.63 0.59 -10.00
CA GLN A 50 -4.99 0.01 -11.29
C GLN A 50 -5.47 1.07 -12.30
N GLY A 51 -5.57 2.35 -11.88
CA GLY A 51 -6.06 3.45 -12.69
C GLY A 51 -7.52 3.29 -13.12
N SER A 52 -8.29 2.45 -12.42
CA SER A 52 -9.68 2.13 -12.76
C SER A 52 -10.53 2.10 -11.50
N PHE A 53 -11.65 2.83 -11.55
CA PHE A 53 -12.66 2.88 -10.48
C PHE A 53 -13.82 1.92 -10.75
N GLY A 54 -13.74 1.10 -11.80
CA GLY A 54 -14.72 0.06 -12.06
C GLY A 54 -14.55 -1.05 -11.04
N THR A 55 -15.57 -1.31 -10.21
CA THR A 55 -15.50 -2.29 -9.12
C THR A 55 -15.08 -3.68 -9.61
N MET A 56 -15.56 -4.13 -10.77
CA MET A 56 -15.18 -5.41 -11.39
C MET A 56 -13.71 -5.52 -11.82
N GLU A 57 -12.98 -4.41 -11.86
CA GLU A 57 -11.56 -4.37 -12.18
C GLU A 57 -10.69 -4.26 -10.93
N THR A 58 -11.26 -4.12 -9.72
CA THR A 58 -10.48 -3.97 -8.49
C THR A 58 -10.09 -5.32 -7.88
N CYS A 59 -8.96 -5.37 -7.17
CA CYS A 59 -8.48 -6.60 -6.54
C CYS A 59 -9.50 -7.17 -5.55
N VAL A 60 -10.19 -6.30 -4.78
CA VAL A 60 -11.18 -6.69 -3.78
C VAL A 60 -12.41 -7.37 -4.38
N PHE A 61 -12.75 -7.12 -5.65
CA PHE A 61 -13.91 -7.74 -6.27
C PHE A 61 -13.78 -9.27 -6.34
N CYS A 62 -12.56 -9.76 -6.59
CA CYS A 62 -12.28 -11.20 -6.60
C CYS A 62 -11.69 -11.67 -5.26
N HIS A 63 -10.73 -10.93 -4.72
CA HIS A 63 -9.93 -11.32 -3.55
C HIS A 63 -10.42 -10.69 -2.23
N GLY A 64 -11.64 -10.17 -2.19
CA GLY A 64 -12.27 -9.60 -1.00
C GLY A 64 -12.54 -10.61 0.12
N ASN A 65 -13.41 -10.26 1.06
CA ASN A 65 -13.68 -11.04 2.29
C ASN A 65 -12.41 -11.30 3.11
N GLY A 66 -11.56 -10.28 3.25
CA GLY A 66 -10.30 -10.38 4.00
C GLY A 66 -9.30 -11.35 3.35
N GLY A 67 -9.22 -11.39 2.02
CA GLY A 67 -8.26 -12.24 1.30
C GLY A 67 -8.76 -13.67 1.03
N LYS A 68 -9.91 -14.08 1.59
CA LYS A 68 -10.50 -15.41 1.41
C LYS A 68 -11.23 -15.60 0.07
N GLY A 69 -11.39 -14.51 -0.68
CA GLY A 69 -12.12 -14.49 -1.94
C GLY A 69 -13.61 -14.22 -1.77
N THR A 70 -14.18 -13.52 -2.74
CA THR A 70 -15.63 -13.30 -2.88
C THR A 70 -16.32 -14.52 -3.49
N ALA A 71 -17.65 -14.48 -3.61
CA ALA A 71 -18.38 -15.54 -4.32
C ALA A 71 -17.97 -15.59 -5.81
N GLU A 72 -17.77 -14.42 -6.42
CA GLU A 72 -17.30 -14.22 -7.78
C GLU A 72 -15.86 -14.73 -7.95
N GLY A 73 -14.96 -14.36 -7.04
CA GLY A 73 -13.58 -14.83 -7.06
C GLY A 73 -13.47 -16.34 -6.95
N ARG A 74 -14.27 -16.98 -6.07
CA ARG A 74 -14.27 -18.44 -5.93
C ARG A 74 -14.73 -19.17 -7.20
N LYS A 75 -15.67 -18.61 -7.97
CA LYS A 75 -16.04 -19.15 -9.30
C LYS A 75 -14.86 -19.15 -10.28
N MET A 76 -13.90 -18.25 -10.08
CA MET A 76 -12.66 -18.14 -10.85
C MET A 76 -11.46 -18.86 -10.18
N ASN A 77 -11.69 -19.61 -9.10
CA ASN A 77 -10.67 -20.33 -8.34
C ASN A 77 -9.55 -19.41 -7.82
N VAL A 78 -9.91 -18.22 -7.32
CA VAL A 78 -8.94 -17.42 -6.55
C VAL A 78 -8.53 -18.19 -5.29
N PRO A 79 -7.25 -18.12 -4.90
CA PRO A 79 -6.80 -18.74 -3.67
C PRO A 79 -7.29 -17.97 -2.44
N ASP A 80 -7.24 -18.64 -1.29
CA ASP A 80 -7.35 -18.00 0.01
C ASP A 80 -5.98 -17.45 0.43
N PHE A 81 -5.84 -16.12 0.46
CA PHE A 81 -4.59 -15.47 0.86
C PHE A 81 -4.30 -15.61 2.36
N THR A 82 -5.27 -16.03 3.17
CA THR A 82 -5.07 -16.31 4.60
C THR A 82 -4.54 -17.72 4.85
N ASP A 83 -4.56 -18.60 3.83
CA ASP A 83 -4.07 -19.96 3.95
C ASP A 83 -2.54 -20.03 3.96
N ALA A 84 -1.97 -20.52 5.07
CA ALA A 84 -0.52 -20.63 5.24
C ALA A 84 0.11 -21.62 4.24
N GLY A 85 -0.62 -22.69 3.88
CA GLY A 85 -0.18 -23.65 2.86
C GLY A 85 0.01 -22.97 1.50
N TRP A 86 -1.00 -22.22 1.06
CA TRP A 86 -0.95 -21.44 -0.17
C TRP A 86 0.15 -20.38 -0.15
N GLN A 87 0.26 -19.62 0.95
CA GLN A 87 1.32 -18.61 1.11
C GLN A 87 2.71 -19.23 0.95
N SER A 88 2.98 -20.35 1.62
CA SER A 88 4.27 -21.05 1.51
C SER A 88 4.51 -21.70 0.15
N SER A 89 3.45 -21.99 -0.61
CA SER A 89 3.55 -22.59 -1.96
C SER A 89 3.98 -21.62 -3.06
N ARG A 90 4.07 -20.31 -2.76
CA ARG A 90 4.39 -19.26 -3.72
C ARG A 90 5.56 -18.42 -3.24
N THR A 91 6.53 -18.18 -4.11
CA THR A 91 7.56 -17.14 -3.92
C THR A 91 7.05 -15.78 -4.34
N ASP A 92 7.67 -14.70 -3.88
CA ASP A 92 7.32 -13.34 -4.30
C ASP A 92 7.54 -13.14 -5.80
N GLU A 93 8.62 -13.69 -6.35
CA GLU A 93 8.95 -13.64 -7.79
C GLU A 93 7.87 -14.30 -8.65
N GLN A 94 7.34 -15.45 -8.21
CA GLN A 94 6.23 -16.13 -8.89
C GLN A 94 4.95 -15.29 -8.88
N MET A 95 4.67 -14.56 -7.80
CA MET A 95 3.50 -13.68 -7.74
C MET A 95 3.67 -12.43 -8.60
N ILE A 96 4.87 -11.85 -8.63
CA ILE A 96 5.23 -10.75 -9.54
C ILE A 96 5.03 -11.20 -11.00
N ALA A 97 5.63 -12.34 -11.39
CA ALA A 97 5.49 -12.88 -12.74
C ALA A 97 4.03 -13.19 -13.11
N HIS A 98 3.22 -13.65 -12.15
CA HIS A 98 1.78 -13.86 -12.36
C HIS A 98 1.06 -12.53 -12.66
N LEU A 99 1.36 -11.47 -11.91
CA LEU A 99 0.77 -10.14 -12.12
C LEU A 99 1.20 -9.51 -13.46
N GLU A 100 2.47 -9.70 -13.87
CA GLU A 100 3.03 -9.21 -15.13
C GLU A 100 2.47 -9.97 -16.35
N SER A 101 2.31 -11.28 -16.24
CA SER A 101 1.81 -12.13 -17.33
C SER A 101 0.33 -11.90 -17.63
N ASN A 102 -0.45 -11.39 -16.67
CA ASN A 102 -1.91 -11.35 -16.74
C ASN A 102 -2.53 -12.74 -16.98
N ASP A 103 -1.94 -13.74 -16.35
CA ASP A 103 -2.48 -15.08 -16.41
C ASP A 103 -3.88 -15.14 -15.73
N LYS A 104 -4.78 -15.95 -16.29
CA LYS A 104 -6.17 -16.15 -15.82
C LYS A 104 -7.04 -14.89 -15.74
N GLY A 105 -6.64 -13.80 -16.38
CA GLY A 105 -7.39 -12.54 -16.37
C GLY A 105 -7.34 -11.81 -15.03
N CYS A 106 -6.46 -12.22 -14.11
CA CYS A 106 -6.23 -11.55 -12.82
C CYS A 106 -5.86 -10.07 -13.00
N THR A 107 -5.26 -9.71 -14.15
CA THR A 107 -4.91 -8.34 -14.47
C THR A 107 -5.35 -7.97 -15.89
N LYS A 108 -6.67 -7.88 -16.14
CA LYS A 108 -7.19 -6.95 -17.17
C LYS A 108 -6.60 -5.52 -17.08
N CYS A 109 -5.82 -5.24 -16.04
CA CYS A 109 -4.96 -4.09 -15.76
C CYS A 109 -3.55 -4.12 -16.41
N ARG A 110 -3.18 -5.10 -17.25
CA ARG A 110 -1.82 -5.14 -17.85
C ARG A 110 -1.52 -3.84 -18.62
N GLY A 111 -0.42 -3.17 -18.25
CA GLY A 111 -0.05 -1.84 -18.75
C GLY A 111 -0.55 -0.66 -17.91
N ARG A 112 -1.37 -0.89 -16.87
CA ARG A 112 -1.90 0.16 -15.96
C ARG A 112 -1.19 0.21 -14.60
N ILE A 113 -0.31 -0.74 -14.29
CA ILE A 113 0.34 -0.88 -12.98
C ILE A 113 1.86 -0.85 -13.19
N SER A 114 2.56 0.01 -12.45
CA SER A 114 4.03 0.08 -12.48
C SER A 114 4.67 -1.11 -11.76
N GLU A 115 5.91 -1.44 -12.09
CA GLU A 115 6.68 -2.50 -11.40
C GLU A 115 6.76 -2.26 -9.88
N ALA A 116 6.92 -0.99 -9.46
CA ALA A 116 6.94 -0.62 -8.05
C ALA A 116 5.59 -0.91 -7.37
N ALA A 117 4.47 -0.69 -8.06
CA ALA A 117 3.14 -1.00 -7.56
C ALA A 117 2.89 -2.52 -7.50
N ILE A 118 3.38 -3.30 -8.47
CA ILE A 118 3.32 -4.77 -8.44
C ILE A 118 3.99 -5.33 -7.18
N LYS A 119 5.20 -4.84 -6.84
CA LYS A 119 5.90 -5.27 -5.62
C LYS A 119 5.10 -4.93 -4.36
N LYS A 120 4.50 -3.74 -4.29
CA LYS A 120 3.61 -3.37 -3.18
C LYS A 120 2.41 -4.30 -3.08
N LEU A 121 1.74 -4.63 -4.18
CA LEU A 121 0.60 -5.56 -4.20
C LEU A 121 0.97 -6.93 -3.63
N VAL A 122 2.16 -7.46 -3.96
CA VAL A 122 2.63 -8.74 -3.40
C VAL A 122 2.76 -8.65 -1.88
N GLN A 123 3.26 -7.54 -1.33
CA GLN A 123 3.32 -7.34 0.12
C GLN A 123 1.92 -7.30 0.77
N ILE A 124 0.92 -6.70 0.10
CA ILE A 124 -0.47 -6.73 0.57
C ILE A 124 -0.97 -8.17 0.66
N VAL A 125 -0.70 -8.97 -0.39
CA VAL A 125 -1.08 -10.39 -0.42
C VAL A 125 -0.43 -11.16 0.73
N ARG A 126 0.85 -10.89 1.05
CA ARG A 126 1.55 -11.51 2.19
C ARG A 126 0.92 -11.17 3.54
N ASN A 127 0.48 -9.92 3.72
CA ASN A 127 -0.08 -9.46 4.99
C ASN A 127 -1.38 -10.18 5.37
N PHE A 128 -2.12 -10.77 4.42
CA PHE A 128 -3.26 -11.64 4.75
C PHE A 128 -2.85 -12.93 5.45
N GLY A 129 -1.65 -13.44 5.18
CA GLY A 129 -1.15 -14.71 5.73
C GLY A 129 -0.55 -14.60 7.13
N THR A 130 -0.20 -13.39 7.57
CA THR A 130 0.46 -13.18 8.89
C THR A 130 -0.53 -13.05 10.04
N GLY A 131 -1.84 -12.97 9.76
CA GLY A 131 -2.87 -12.63 10.75
C GLY A 131 -2.74 -11.17 11.18
N SER A 132 -3.76 -10.36 10.90
CA SER A 132 -3.89 -9.02 11.50
C SER A 132 -4.41 -9.14 12.93
#